data_AF-A0A931RGK4-F1
#
_entry.id   AF-A0A931RGK4-F1
#
_cell.length_a   1.000
_cell.length_b   1.000
_cell.length_c   1.000
_cell.angle_alpha   90.00
_cell.angle_beta   90.00
_cell.angle_gamma   90.00
#
_symmetry.space_group_name_H-M   'P 1'
#
loop_
_entity.id
_entity.type
_entity.pdbx_description
1 polymer ?
#
loop_
_entity_poly.entity_id
_entity_poly.type
_entity_poly.pdbx_seq_one_letter_code
_entity_poly.pdbx_strand_id
1 'polypeptide(L)'
;VLKEKQKNAATIRSQLFILNGSPSIPFEKALEYANLAERVTGVRPAFLLGVITEESNLGQNVGKGTWSIDLADSRCEKQRSAFMQITSELGLDPNLTPISKKAWYGYCGGAMGPAQFMPTTWTLYKKRISAVTGHNPPSPWDPRDAFAAAALLLKDNGAIAGNYNLEWTAAMKYLAGSNWNKKAYRFYGDDVMAIAAKYQEQITLLQGLTQR
;
A
#
# COMPACT_ATOMS: atom_id res chain seq x y z
N VAL A 1 -7.15 -1.23 34.87
CA VAL A 1 -6.24 -2.38 34.57
C VAL A 1 -6.26 -2.83 33.10
N LEU A 2 -7.34 -3.40 32.53
CA LEU A 2 -7.34 -3.84 31.10
C LEU A 2 -7.18 -2.69 30.09
N LYS A 3 -7.91 -1.58 30.27
CA LYS A 3 -7.79 -0.37 29.43
C LYS A 3 -6.41 0.29 29.50
N GLU A 4 -5.76 0.31 30.66
CA GLU A 4 -4.40 0.83 30.80
C GLU A 4 -3.35 -0.07 30.15
N LYS A 5 -3.48 -1.39 30.30
CA LYS A 5 -2.58 -2.35 29.63
C LYS A 5 -2.69 -2.27 28.10
N GLN A 6 -3.91 -2.08 27.56
CA GLN A 6 -4.14 -1.85 26.14
C GLN A 6 -3.56 -0.52 25.66
N LYS A 7 -3.73 0.55 26.44
CA LYS A 7 -3.15 1.88 26.13
C LYS A 7 -1.62 1.82 26.11
N ASN A 8 -1.00 1.11 27.06
CA ASN A 8 0.46 0.93 27.10
C ASN A 8 0.97 0.10 25.91
N ALA A 9 0.28 -0.98 25.54
CA ALA A 9 0.66 -1.78 24.36
C ALA A 9 0.50 -1.00 23.04
N ALA A 10 -0.55 -0.19 22.92
CA ALA A 10 -0.78 0.70 21.79
C ALA A 10 0.34 1.75 21.65
N THR A 11 0.68 2.41 22.76
CA THR A 11 1.80 3.35 22.82
C THR A 11 3.12 2.69 22.46
N ILE A 12 3.40 1.48 22.97
CA ILE A 12 4.61 0.72 22.63
C ILE A 12 4.64 0.37 21.14
N ARG A 13 3.54 -0.07 20.54
CA ARG A 13 3.46 -0.37 19.09
C ARG A 13 3.67 0.88 18.23
N SER A 14 3.03 1.99 18.57
CA SER A 14 3.23 3.27 17.87
C SER A 14 4.66 3.78 18.03
N GLN A 15 5.27 3.63 19.22
CA GLN A 15 6.66 3.99 19.46
C GLN A 15 7.64 3.10 18.69
N LEU A 16 7.41 1.79 18.63
CA LEU A 16 8.22 0.87 17.81
C LEU A 16 8.13 1.20 16.31
N PHE A 17 6.95 1.60 15.84
CA PHE A 17 6.76 2.06 14.47
C PHE A 17 7.48 3.39 14.19
N ILE A 18 7.45 4.35 15.11
CA ILE A 18 8.18 5.63 14.98
C ILE A 18 9.70 5.42 15.06
N LEU A 19 10.17 4.62 16.03
CA LEU A 19 11.60 4.40 16.29
C LEU A 19 12.30 3.64 15.17
N ASN A 20 11.59 2.71 14.51
CA ASN A 20 12.14 1.99 13.36
C ASN A 20 11.96 2.75 12.03
N GLY A 21 11.08 3.76 12.00
CA GLY A 21 10.48 4.18 10.73
C GLY A 21 9.83 2.98 10.02
N SER A 22 9.44 3.14 8.77
CA SER A 22 9.28 1.97 7.90
C SER A 22 10.66 1.75 7.26
N PRO A 23 11.50 0.83 7.76
CA PRO A 23 12.73 0.50 7.06
C PRO A 23 12.36 0.08 5.65
N SER A 24 13.16 0.47 4.66
CA SER A 24 13.00 -0.03 3.29
C SER A 24 12.75 -1.52 3.34
N ILE A 25 11.66 -2.00 2.76
CA ILE A 25 11.42 -3.44 2.65
C ILE A 25 12.58 -3.99 1.81
N PRO A 26 13.41 -4.91 2.34
CA PRO A 26 14.50 -5.48 1.57
C PRO A 26 13.96 -6.19 0.32
N PHE A 27 14.72 -6.17 -0.77
CA PHE A 27 14.24 -6.71 -2.04
C PHE A 27 13.81 -8.18 -1.94
N GLU A 28 14.55 -9.03 -1.21
CA GLU A 28 14.16 -10.44 -1.06
C GLU A 28 12.80 -10.59 -0.36
N LYS A 29 12.56 -9.76 0.67
CA LYS A 29 11.28 -9.75 1.39
C LYS A 29 10.14 -9.19 0.55
N ALA A 30 10.39 -8.12 -0.20
CA ALA A 30 9.42 -7.55 -1.12
C ALA A 30 9.02 -8.59 -2.19
N LEU A 31 9.99 -9.31 -2.74
CA LEU A 31 9.76 -10.38 -3.71
C LEU A 31 9.00 -11.56 -3.09
N GLU A 32 9.31 -11.95 -1.84
CA GLU A 32 8.55 -12.98 -1.11
C GLU A 32 7.06 -12.60 -0.99
N TYR A 33 6.77 -11.37 -0.56
CA TYR A 33 5.39 -10.89 -0.47
C TYR A 33 4.69 -10.79 -1.82
N ALA A 34 5.42 -10.38 -2.87
CA ALA A 34 4.88 -10.32 -4.22
C ALA A 34 4.54 -11.72 -4.77
N ASN A 35 5.40 -12.71 -4.54
CA ASN A 35 5.15 -14.10 -4.92
C ASN A 35 3.98 -14.71 -4.12
N LEU A 36 3.83 -14.37 -2.84
CA LEU A 36 2.66 -14.77 -2.06
C LEU A 36 1.37 -14.20 -2.68
N ALA A 37 1.38 -12.91 -3.01
CA ALA A 37 0.23 -12.22 -3.57
C ALA A 37 -0.14 -12.73 -4.98
N GLU A 38 0.86 -13.05 -5.81
CA GLU A 38 0.68 -13.65 -7.14
C GLU A 38 -0.13 -14.96 -7.05
N ARG A 39 0.19 -15.84 -6.09
CA ARG A 39 -0.51 -17.14 -5.95
C ARG A 39 -2.01 -17.01 -5.75
N VAL A 40 -2.47 -15.90 -5.19
CA VAL A 40 -3.91 -15.67 -4.93
C VAL A 40 -4.54 -14.79 -6.01
N THR A 41 -3.79 -13.84 -6.55
CA THR A 41 -4.36 -12.80 -7.40
C THR A 41 -4.06 -12.99 -8.89
N GLY A 42 -2.98 -13.70 -9.23
CA GLY A 42 -2.42 -13.78 -10.57
C GLY A 42 -1.70 -12.50 -11.02
N VAL A 43 -1.52 -11.52 -10.12
CA VAL A 43 -0.77 -10.29 -10.43
C VAL A 43 0.72 -10.59 -10.44
N ARG A 44 1.38 -10.26 -11.55
CA ARG A 44 2.81 -10.53 -11.77
C ARG A 44 3.68 -9.84 -10.70
N PRO A 45 4.63 -10.56 -10.05
CA PRO A 45 5.43 -10.00 -8.97
C PRO A 45 6.20 -8.72 -9.32
N ALA A 46 6.85 -8.69 -10.49
CA ALA A 46 7.57 -7.50 -10.96
C ALA A 46 6.66 -6.28 -11.16
N PHE A 47 5.42 -6.49 -11.63
CA PHE A 47 4.44 -5.41 -11.79
C PHE A 47 3.99 -4.87 -10.43
N LEU A 48 3.70 -5.76 -9.47
CA LEU A 48 3.33 -5.36 -8.10
C LEU A 48 4.46 -4.59 -7.41
N LEU A 49 5.71 -5.04 -7.57
CA LEU A 49 6.88 -4.33 -7.07
C LEU A 49 7.00 -2.94 -7.70
N GLY A 50 6.76 -2.82 -9.02
CA GLY A 50 6.73 -1.55 -9.72
C GLY A 50 5.73 -0.55 -9.11
N VAL A 51 4.50 -1.01 -8.83
CA VAL A 51 3.47 -0.18 -8.18
C VAL A 51 3.91 0.27 -6.79
N ILE A 52 4.36 -0.65 -5.92
CA ILE A 52 4.70 -0.30 -4.54
C ILE A 52 5.96 0.57 -4.45
N THR A 53 6.89 0.43 -5.39
CA THR A 53 8.04 1.32 -5.53
C THR A 53 7.61 2.72 -5.94
N GLU A 54 6.69 2.86 -6.89
CA GLU A 54 6.15 4.17 -7.28
C GLU A 54 5.39 4.82 -6.11
N GLU A 55 4.63 4.04 -5.34
CA GLU A 55 3.84 4.57 -4.21
C GLU A 55 4.69 5.07 -3.03
N SER A 56 5.75 4.34 -2.66
CA SER A 56 6.46 4.63 -1.41
C SER A 56 7.94 4.26 -1.41
N ASN A 57 8.51 3.92 -2.57
CA ASN A 57 9.83 3.33 -2.70
C ASN A 57 10.00 2.11 -1.79
N LEU A 58 9.10 1.12 -1.90
CA LEU A 58 9.06 -0.08 -1.07
C LEU A 58 8.97 0.23 0.44
N GLY A 59 8.08 1.15 0.80
CA GLY A 59 7.80 1.50 2.19
C GLY A 59 8.81 2.46 2.81
N GLN A 60 9.81 2.98 2.08
CA GLN A 60 10.70 4.01 2.62
C GLN A 60 9.97 5.33 2.92
N ASN A 61 8.94 5.64 2.12
CA ASN A 61 8.21 6.91 2.17
C ASN A 61 6.71 6.67 2.38
N VAL A 62 6.32 6.27 3.60
CA VAL A 62 4.90 6.04 3.96
C VAL A 62 4.13 7.31 4.35
N GLY A 63 4.74 8.48 4.15
CA GLY A 63 4.15 9.79 4.46
C GLY A 63 4.68 10.42 5.76
N LYS A 64 4.49 11.74 5.86
CA LYS A 64 4.84 12.58 7.03
C LYS A 64 3.68 13.49 7.44
N GLY A 65 2.48 13.16 6.97
CA GLY A 65 1.24 13.88 7.23
C GLY A 65 0.53 13.37 8.48
N THR A 66 -0.47 14.13 8.92
CA THR A 66 -1.31 13.79 10.07
C THR A 66 -2.78 13.89 9.69
N TRP A 67 -3.62 13.07 10.30
CA TRP A 67 -5.06 13.08 10.02
C TRP A 67 -5.73 14.43 10.33
N SER A 68 -5.23 15.14 11.35
CA SER A 68 -5.78 16.41 11.81
C SER A 68 -5.53 17.57 10.84
N ILE A 69 -4.61 17.40 9.88
CA ILE A 69 -4.28 18.39 8.85
C ILE A 69 -4.68 17.87 7.47
N ASP A 70 -4.21 16.68 7.11
CA ASP A 70 -4.31 16.12 5.75
C ASP A 70 -5.67 15.48 5.47
N LEU A 71 -6.47 15.23 6.50
CA LEU A 71 -7.88 14.81 6.42
C LEU A 71 -8.82 15.79 7.14
N ALA A 72 -8.38 17.03 7.36
CA ALA A 72 -9.14 18.04 8.09
C ALA A 72 -10.39 18.53 7.33
N ASP A 73 -10.27 18.61 6.01
CA ASP A 73 -11.30 19.14 5.13
C ASP A 73 -12.60 18.30 5.19
N SER A 74 -13.76 18.97 5.15
CA SER A 74 -15.07 18.32 5.26
C SER A 74 -15.35 17.30 4.16
N ARG A 75 -14.74 17.45 2.97
CA ARG A 75 -14.83 16.46 1.88
C ARG A 75 -14.11 15.15 2.22
N CYS A 76 -13.21 15.18 3.20
CA CYS A 76 -12.44 14.03 3.66
C CYS A 76 -13.06 13.33 4.87
N GLU A 77 -14.26 13.73 5.32
CA GLU A 77 -14.91 13.18 6.53
C GLU A 77 -14.96 11.65 6.53
N LYS A 78 -15.34 11.04 5.40
CA LYS A 78 -15.38 9.57 5.28
C LYS A 78 -14.00 8.93 5.38
N GLN A 79 -12.97 9.58 4.84
CA GLN A 79 -11.57 9.11 4.96
C GLN A 79 -11.09 9.21 6.41
N ARG A 80 -11.37 10.35 7.07
CA ARG A 80 -11.04 10.57 8.48
C ARG A 80 -11.72 9.55 9.38
N SER A 81 -13.03 9.34 9.20
CA SER A 81 -13.80 8.35 9.96
C SER A 81 -13.24 6.93 9.78
N ALA A 82 -12.93 6.52 8.55
CA ALA A 82 -12.33 5.22 8.28
C ALA A 82 -10.92 5.09 8.89
N PHE A 83 -10.09 6.15 8.83
CA PHE A 83 -8.77 6.17 9.46
C PHE A 83 -8.84 6.00 10.97
N MET A 84 -9.79 6.69 11.63
CA MET A 84 -10.03 6.55 13.07
C MET A 84 -10.46 5.13 13.45
N GLN A 85 -11.32 4.51 12.63
CA GLN A 85 -11.70 3.13 12.85
C GLN A 85 -10.51 2.17 12.71
N ILE A 86 -9.73 2.31 11.63
CA ILE A 86 -8.57 1.44 11.36
C ILE A 86 -7.54 1.54 12.49
N THR A 87 -7.18 2.76 12.90
CA THR A 87 -6.23 2.99 13.99
C THR A 87 -6.76 2.44 15.32
N SER A 88 -8.05 2.60 15.62
CA SER A 88 -8.68 2.01 16.80
C SER A 88 -8.64 0.47 16.78
N GLU A 89 -8.92 -0.16 15.64
CA GLU A 89 -8.92 -1.63 15.50
C GLU A 89 -7.51 -2.21 15.69
N LEU A 90 -6.48 -1.52 15.19
CA LEU A 90 -5.08 -1.89 15.33
C LEU A 90 -4.49 -1.53 16.70
N GLY A 91 -5.21 -0.74 17.50
CA GLY A 91 -4.72 -0.17 18.75
C GLY A 91 -3.52 0.75 18.52
N LEU A 92 -3.62 1.63 17.52
CA LEU A 92 -2.63 2.66 17.21
C LEU A 92 -3.14 4.04 17.66
N ASP A 93 -2.23 4.91 18.09
CA ASP A 93 -2.58 6.33 18.28
C ASP A 93 -2.65 7.04 16.91
N PRO A 94 -3.83 7.56 16.51
CA PRO A 94 -3.98 8.23 15.21
C PRO A 94 -3.07 9.45 15.07
N ASN A 95 -2.71 10.14 16.15
CA ASN A 95 -1.82 11.30 16.10
C ASN A 95 -0.36 10.95 15.83
N LEU A 96 0.01 9.69 16.08
CA LEU A 96 1.37 9.16 15.89
C LEU A 96 1.48 8.29 14.64
N THR A 97 0.37 8.08 13.94
CA THR A 97 0.30 7.17 12.79
C THR A 97 0.37 7.98 11.49
N PRO A 98 1.43 7.83 10.68
CA PRO A 98 1.66 8.68 9.52
C PRO A 98 0.76 8.29 8.35
N ILE A 99 0.39 9.32 7.60
CA ILE A 99 -0.30 9.23 6.33
C ILE A 99 0.34 10.17 5.31
N SER A 100 -0.03 10.04 4.04
CA SER A 100 0.43 10.98 3.02
C SER A 100 -0.07 12.39 3.27
N LYS A 101 0.75 13.37 2.90
CA LYS A 101 0.34 14.78 2.93
C LYS A 101 -0.64 15.06 1.79
N LYS A 102 -1.60 15.95 2.03
CA LYS A 102 -2.45 16.44 0.93
C LYS A 102 -1.61 17.25 -0.05
N ALA A 103 -1.84 17.06 -1.34
CA ALA A 103 -1.25 17.92 -2.36
C ALA A 103 -1.79 19.36 -2.22
N TRP A 104 -1.04 20.35 -2.69
CA TRP A 104 -1.45 21.77 -2.63
C TRP A 104 -2.77 22.04 -3.37
N TYR A 105 -3.04 21.28 -4.44
CA TYR A 105 -4.27 21.34 -5.25
C TYR A 105 -5.35 20.35 -4.79
N GLY A 106 -5.04 19.51 -3.79
CA GLY A 106 -5.92 18.44 -3.31
C GLY A 106 -6.63 18.80 -2.01
N TYR A 107 -7.75 18.12 -1.77
CA TYR A 107 -8.51 18.26 -0.54
C TYR A 107 -8.07 17.29 0.55
N CYS A 108 -7.78 16.04 0.16
CA CYS A 108 -7.35 14.98 1.05
C CYS A 108 -5.94 14.53 0.70
N GLY A 109 -5.12 14.34 1.73
CA GLY A 109 -4.03 13.38 1.69
C GLY A 109 -4.55 12.07 2.25
N GLY A 110 -3.77 11.44 3.11
CA GLY A 110 -4.28 10.37 3.96
C GLY A 110 -4.02 8.95 3.48
N ALA A 111 -3.27 8.78 2.40
CA ALA A 111 -2.85 7.47 1.94
C ALA A 111 -1.93 6.81 2.99
N MET A 112 -2.14 5.52 3.26
CA MET A 112 -1.54 4.81 4.38
C MET A 112 -0.54 3.75 3.90
N GLY A 113 0.60 3.67 4.58
CA GLY A 113 1.56 2.57 4.47
C GLY A 113 2.22 2.40 3.09
N PRO A 114 2.93 1.27 2.87
CA PRO A 114 3.73 1.05 1.66
C PRO A 114 2.94 1.10 0.36
N ALA A 115 1.68 0.64 0.40
CA ALA A 115 0.81 0.63 -0.78
C ALA A 115 0.04 1.95 -0.99
N GLN A 116 0.19 2.94 -0.09
CA GLN A 116 -0.51 4.24 -0.16
C GLN A 116 -2.04 4.10 -0.35
N PHE A 117 -2.66 3.18 0.39
CA PHE A 117 -4.11 2.99 0.32
C PHE A 117 -4.85 4.12 1.05
N MET A 118 -5.89 4.67 0.42
CA MET A 118 -6.83 5.54 1.10
C MET A 118 -7.63 4.76 2.16
N PRO A 119 -7.97 5.36 3.33
CA PRO A 119 -8.69 4.69 4.42
C PRO A 119 -9.98 3.98 4.01
N THR A 120 -10.82 4.61 3.19
CA THR A 120 -12.04 3.97 2.70
C THR A 120 -11.75 2.78 1.79
N THR A 121 -10.73 2.88 0.95
CA THR A 121 -10.31 1.79 0.06
C THR A 121 -9.79 0.61 0.88
N TRP A 122 -8.96 0.85 1.89
CA TRP A 122 -8.50 -0.19 2.81
C TRP A 122 -9.67 -0.95 3.44
N THR A 123 -10.68 -0.21 3.89
CA THR A 123 -11.88 -0.79 4.50
C THR A 123 -12.63 -1.75 3.56
N LEU A 124 -12.67 -1.46 2.25
CA LEU A 124 -13.28 -2.34 1.24
C LEU A 124 -12.52 -3.67 1.09
N TYR A 125 -11.18 -3.63 1.19
CA TYR A 125 -10.34 -4.81 0.97
C TYR A 125 -9.99 -5.57 2.26
N LYS A 126 -10.21 -4.97 3.45
CA LYS A 126 -9.79 -5.51 4.77
C LYS A 126 -10.05 -7.01 4.94
N LYS A 127 -11.28 -7.48 4.67
CA LYS A 127 -11.63 -8.91 4.81
C LYS A 127 -10.84 -9.81 3.85
N ARG A 128 -10.63 -9.38 2.60
CA ARG A 128 -9.88 -10.14 1.59
C ARG A 128 -8.40 -10.14 1.92
N ILE A 129 -7.86 -9.04 2.46
CA ILE A 129 -6.47 -8.97 2.93
C ILE A 129 -6.26 -9.98 4.06
N SER A 130 -7.13 -9.98 5.08
CA SER A 130 -7.08 -10.97 6.17
C SER A 130 -7.12 -12.42 5.67
N ALA A 131 -7.92 -12.71 4.65
CA ALA A 131 -7.99 -14.05 4.07
C ALA A 131 -6.69 -14.47 3.36
N VAL A 132 -5.95 -13.51 2.79
CA VAL A 132 -4.66 -13.75 2.12
C VAL A 132 -3.51 -13.89 3.11
N THR A 133 -3.47 -13.03 4.12
CA THR A 133 -2.30 -12.91 5.01
C THR A 133 -2.46 -13.63 6.34
N GLY A 134 -3.69 -13.89 6.76
CA GLY A 134 -4.04 -14.42 8.08
C GLY A 134 -4.08 -13.37 9.20
N HIS A 135 -3.72 -12.12 8.93
CA HIS A 135 -3.79 -11.05 9.93
C HIS A 135 -5.22 -10.58 10.17
N ASN A 136 -5.63 -10.46 11.44
CA ASN A 136 -6.95 -10.00 11.83
C ASN A 136 -6.91 -9.16 13.12
N PRO A 137 -7.08 -7.83 13.05
CA PRO A 137 -7.24 -7.04 11.83
C PRO A 137 -5.91 -6.92 11.04
N PRO A 138 -5.95 -6.76 9.70
CA PRO A 138 -4.78 -6.49 8.90
C PRO A 138 -4.38 -5.01 8.99
N SER A 139 -3.10 -4.71 8.81
CA SER A 139 -2.52 -3.38 8.97
C SER A 139 -2.05 -2.77 7.64
N PRO A 140 -2.47 -1.53 7.28
CA PRO A 140 -1.93 -0.83 6.11
C PRO A 140 -0.42 -0.63 6.16
N TRP A 141 0.15 -0.58 7.36
CA TRP A 141 1.58 -0.37 7.60
C TRP A 141 2.37 -1.68 7.75
N ASP A 142 1.71 -2.83 7.70
CA ASP A 142 2.38 -4.12 7.58
C ASP A 142 2.69 -4.40 6.09
N PRO A 143 3.95 -4.67 5.71
CA PRO A 143 4.31 -4.93 4.32
C PRO A 143 3.55 -6.08 3.67
N ARG A 144 3.30 -7.17 4.38
CA ARG A 144 2.61 -8.35 3.81
C ARG A 144 1.15 -8.01 3.49
N ASP A 145 0.48 -7.32 4.41
CA ASP A 145 -0.89 -6.84 4.21
C ASP A 145 -0.98 -5.79 3.10
N ALA A 146 -0.01 -4.86 3.01
CA ALA A 146 0.04 -3.85 1.97
C ALA A 146 0.22 -4.44 0.56
N PHE A 147 1.11 -5.43 0.41
CA PHE A 147 1.30 -6.15 -0.86
C PHE A 147 0.05 -6.92 -1.26
N ALA A 148 -0.59 -7.62 -0.31
CA ALA A 148 -1.84 -8.32 -0.55
C ALA A 148 -2.95 -7.36 -0.99
N ALA A 149 -3.08 -6.20 -0.32
CA ALA A 149 -4.06 -5.17 -0.66
C ALA A 149 -3.86 -4.66 -2.09
N ALA A 150 -2.63 -4.28 -2.44
CA ALA A 150 -2.30 -3.75 -3.75
C ALA A 150 -2.57 -4.77 -4.87
N ALA A 151 -2.16 -6.03 -4.67
CA ALA A 151 -2.42 -7.10 -5.64
C ALA A 151 -3.92 -7.38 -5.83
N LEU A 152 -4.71 -7.36 -4.74
CA LEU A 152 -6.16 -7.52 -4.84
C LEU A 152 -6.81 -6.39 -5.64
N LEU A 153 -6.39 -5.14 -5.42
CA LEU A 153 -6.92 -4.00 -6.15
C LEU A 153 -6.49 -4.02 -7.63
N LEU A 154 -5.23 -4.35 -7.93
CA LEU A 154 -4.75 -4.47 -9.30
C LEU A 154 -5.46 -5.57 -10.08
N LYS A 155 -5.74 -6.72 -9.44
CA LYS A 155 -6.58 -7.78 -10.01
C LYS A 155 -7.97 -7.26 -10.36
N ASP A 156 -8.64 -6.61 -9.40
CA ASP A 156 -10.00 -6.08 -9.61
C ASP A 156 -10.03 -4.98 -10.68
N ASN A 157 -8.92 -4.25 -10.85
CA ASN A 157 -8.75 -3.26 -11.91
C ASN A 157 -8.51 -3.87 -13.30
N GLY A 158 -8.30 -5.19 -13.38
CA GLY A 158 -8.17 -5.96 -14.63
C GLY A 158 -6.73 -6.27 -15.05
N ALA A 159 -5.76 -6.24 -14.12
CA ALA A 159 -4.39 -6.65 -14.44
C ALA A 159 -4.35 -8.11 -14.91
N ILE A 160 -3.66 -8.37 -16.02
CA ILE A 160 -3.38 -9.71 -16.52
C ILE A 160 -1.86 -9.84 -16.66
N ALA A 161 -1.29 -10.84 -15.99
CA ALA A 161 0.15 -11.07 -15.97
C ALA A 161 0.75 -11.11 -17.37
N GLY A 162 1.75 -10.26 -17.60
CA GLY A 162 2.49 -10.20 -18.87
C GLY A 162 1.77 -9.45 -19.99
N ASN A 163 0.52 -9.00 -19.79
CA ASN A 163 -0.15 -8.10 -20.73
C ASN A 163 0.12 -6.65 -20.35
N TYR A 164 1.07 -6.03 -21.06
CA TYR A 164 1.50 -4.65 -20.80
C TYR A 164 0.33 -3.65 -20.71
N ASN A 165 -0.60 -3.68 -21.67
CA ASN A 165 -1.69 -2.70 -21.72
C ASN A 165 -2.68 -2.86 -20.56
N LEU A 166 -2.92 -4.10 -20.11
CA LEU A 166 -3.83 -4.37 -19.00
C LEU A 166 -3.19 -4.10 -17.64
N GLU A 167 -1.90 -4.41 -17.47
CA GLU A 167 -1.13 -4.00 -16.28
C GLU A 167 -1.04 -2.46 -16.20
N TRP A 168 -0.68 -1.79 -17.29
CA TRP A 168 -0.64 -0.33 -17.36
C TRP A 168 -1.99 0.30 -17.03
N THR A 169 -3.09 -0.22 -17.60
CA THR A 169 -4.45 0.26 -17.31
C THR A 169 -4.82 0.04 -15.83
N ALA A 170 -4.43 -1.10 -15.26
CA ALA A 170 -4.69 -1.40 -13.86
C ALA A 170 -3.93 -0.46 -12.90
N ALA A 171 -2.67 -0.12 -13.23
CA ALA A 171 -1.89 0.88 -12.51
C ALA A 171 -2.55 2.27 -12.61
N MET A 172 -2.98 2.69 -13.79
CA MET A 172 -3.67 3.97 -13.96
C MET A 172 -4.96 4.07 -13.13
N LYS A 173 -5.72 2.97 -13.03
CA LYS A 173 -6.90 2.88 -12.16
C LYS A 173 -6.54 2.86 -10.68
N TYR A 174 -5.39 2.28 -10.33
CA TYR A 174 -4.88 2.29 -8.96
C TYR A 174 -4.66 3.72 -8.46
N LEU A 175 -3.98 4.56 -9.25
CA LEU A 175 -3.74 5.96 -8.92
C LEU A 175 -5.02 6.81 -8.99
N ALA A 176 -5.73 6.75 -10.11
CA ALA A 176 -6.71 7.79 -10.46
C ALA A 176 -8.18 7.33 -10.43
N GLY A 177 -8.43 6.05 -10.12
CA GLY A 177 -9.77 5.46 -10.10
C GLY A 177 -10.50 5.67 -11.44
N SER A 178 -11.70 6.25 -11.40
CA SER A 178 -12.49 6.53 -12.60
C SER A 178 -11.85 7.55 -13.56
N ASN A 179 -10.87 8.33 -13.09
CA ASN A 179 -10.16 9.32 -13.91
C ASN A 179 -8.91 8.74 -14.62
N TRP A 180 -8.71 7.43 -14.60
CA TRP A 180 -7.52 6.75 -15.15
C TRP A 180 -7.21 7.09 -16.61
N ASN A 181 -8.21 7.47 -17.42
CA ASN A 181 -8.02 7.80 -18.83
C ASN A 181 -7.56 9.26 -19.07
N LYS A 182 -7.39 10.07 -18.02
CA LYS A 182 -6.89 11.44 -18.15
C LYS A 182 -5.41 11.43 -18.50
N LYS A 183 -5.05 12.11 -19.61
CA LYS A 183 -3.66 12.26 -20.07
C LYS A 183 -2.72 12.79 -18.99
N ALA A 184 -3.22 13.65 -18.11
CA ALA A 184 -2.43 14.24 -17.02
C ALA A 184 -1.87 13.21 -16.02
N TYR A 185 -2.43 12.00 -15.93
CA TYR A 185 -1.97 10.95 -15.02
C TYR A 185 -1.13 9.88 -15.72
N ARG A 186 -0.96 9.97 -17.03
CA ARG A 186 -0.34 8.93 -17.85
C ARG A 186 1.07 8.55 -17.37
N PHE A 187 1.80 9.56 -16.87
CA PHE A 187 3.15 9.42 -16.33
C PHE A 187 3.25 8.27 -15.32
N TYR A 188 2.26 8.12 -14.43
CA TYR A 188 2.29 7.10 -13.40
C TYR A 188 2.30 5.68 -13.96
N GLY A 189 1.43 5.40 -14.93
CA GLY A 189 1.41 4.09 -15.57
C GLY A 189 2.72 3.83 -16.33
N ASP A 190 3.25 4.84 -17.00
CA ASP A 190 4.51 4.74 -17.74
C ASP A 190 5.69 4.46 -16.78
N ASP A 191 5.76 5.15 -15.63
CA ASP A 191 6.77 4.99 -14.59
C ASP A 191 6.68 3.61 -13.91
N VAL A 192 5.48 3.18 -13.51
CA VAL A 192 5.25 1.84 -12.95
C VAL A 192 5.74 0.75 -13.90
N MET A 193 5.43 0.85 -15.19
CA MET A 193 5.84 -0.17 -16.16
C MET A 193 7.35 -0.15 -16.40
N ALA A 194 8.00 1.01 -16.38
CA ALA A 194 9.45 1.13 -16.47
C ALA A 194 10.15 0.52 -15.25
N ILE A 195 9.64 0.74 -14.05
CA ILE A 195 10.15 0.12 -12.82
C ILE A 195 9.91 -1.39 -12.84
N ALA A 196 8.73 -1.84 -13.28
CA ALA A 196 8.39 -3.26 -13.38
C ALA A 196 9.31 -4.01 -14.35
N ALA A 197 9.75 -3.38 -15.45
CA ALA A 197 10.73 -3.97 -16.35
C ALA A 197 12.08 -4.23 -15.65
N LYS A 198 12.58 -3.27 -14.88
CA LYS A 198 13.82 -3.41 -14.09
C LYS A 198 13.72 -4.55 -13.07
N TYR A 199 12.59 -4.67 -12.37
CA TYR A 199 12.39 -5.78 -11.43
C TYR A 199 12.28 -7.13 -12.15
N GLN A 200 11.68 -7.16 -13.34
CA GLN A 200 11.59 -8.39 -14.13
C GLN A 200 12.98 -8.90 -14.53
N GLU A 201 13.89 -8.00 -14.93
CA GLU A 201 15.30 -8.34 -15.21
C GLU A 201 15.98 -8.94 -13.98
N GLN A 202 15.84 -8.31 -12.80
CA GLN A 202 16.42 -8.79 -11.54
C GLN A 202 15.89 -10.17 -11.13
N ILE A 203 14.56 -10.37 -11.23
CA ILE A 203 13.94 -11.66 -10.91
C ILE A 203 14.43 -12.74 -11.87
N THR A 204 14.54 -12.44 -13.16
CA THR A 204 15.02 -13.38 -14.18
C THR A 204 16.48 -13.79 -13.90
N LEU A 205 17.33 -12.84 -13.50
CA LEU A 205 18.71 -13.13 -13.11
C LEU A 205 18.77 -14.06 -11.89
N LEU A 206 17.99 -13.79 -10.83
CA LEU A 206 17.92 -14.64 -9.64
C LEU A 206 17.43 -16.06 -9.95
N GLN A 207 16.44 -16.20 -10.82
CA GLN A 207 15.94 -17.50 -11.27
C GLN A 207 16.99 -18.26 -12.09
N GLY A 208 17.76 -17.58 -12.93
CA GLY A 208 18.86 -18.19 -13.69
C GLY A 208 20.03 -18.66 -12.82
N LEU A 209 20.27 -18.01 -11.67
CA LEU A 209 21.31 -18.42 -10.72
C LEU A 209 20.92 -19.64 -9.88
N THR A 210 19.62 -19.84 -9.63
CA THR A 210 19.11 -20.96 -8.81
C THR A 210 18.89 -22.24 -9.59
N GLN A 211 18.93 -22.19 -10.93
CA GLN A 211 18.81 -23.34 -11.83
C GLN A 211 20.16 -23.94 -12.26
N ARG A 212 21.27 -23.38 -11.77
CA ARG A 212 22.63 -23.91 -11.95
C ARG A 212 23.07 -24.66 -10.71
#